data_AF-A0A920V019-F1
#
_entry.id   AF-A0A920V019-F1
#
_cell.length_a   1.000
_cell.length_b   1.000
_cell.length_c   1.000
_cell.angle_alpha   90.00
_cell.angle_beta   90.00
_cell.angle_gamma   90.00
#
_symmetry.space_group_name_H-M   'P 1'
#
loop_
_entity.id
_entity.type
_entity.pdbx_description
1 polymer ?
#
loop_
_entity_poly.entity_id
_entity_poly.type
_entity_poly.pdbx_seq_one_letter_code
_entity_poly.pdbx_strand_id
1 'polypeptide(L)'
;MRTCPNRDNGNGHGVSSKSRARPPTFDSQFCPAETDPFDTVEWESRTASIKDENGGVLFEQTVARSPGDWSPLGTNVVVSKYFYGEPNTSERETSVRQVIHRVARTMPTGASGRLLCQ
;
A
#
# COMPACT_ATOMS: atom_id res chain seq x y z
N MET A 1 32.44 56.83 39.60
CA MET A 1 31.57 56.35 38.51
C MET A 1 32.37 55.43 37.60
N ARG A 2 32.06 54.13 37.52
CA ARG A 2 32.69 53.18 36.58
C ARG A 2 31.62 52.74 35.58
N THR A 3 31.82 53.08 34.31
CA THR A 3 30.97 52.69 33.19
C THR A 3 31.19 51.21 32.86
N CYS A 4 30.10 50.46 32.70
CA CYS A 4 30.14 49.10 32.16
C CYS A 4 30.41 49.16 30.65
N PRO A 5 31.26 48.29 30.08
CA PRO A 5 31.46 48.25 28.66
C PRO A 5 30.30 47.55 27.95
N ASN A 6 29.98 48.06 26.76
CA ASN A 6 28.95 47.61 25.83
C ASN A 6 29.19 46.13 25.43
N ARG A 7 28.16 45.29 25.54
CA ARG A 7 28.18 43.89 25.11
C ARG A 7 27.56 43.83 23.71
N ASP A 8 28.41 43.90 22.68
CA ASP A 8 27.99 43.68 21.29
C ASP A 8 27.46 42.25 21.13
N ASN A 9 26.17 42.12 20.82
CA ASN A 9 25.50 40.85 20.54
C ASN A 9 25.44 40.63 19.02
N GLY A 10 26.48 40.02 18.47
CA GLY A 10 26.49 39.55 17.08
C GLY A 10 25.64 38.28 16.93
N ASN A 11 24.41 38.43 16.41
CA ASN A 11 23.53 37.31 16.07
C ASN A 11 23.83 36.82 14.64
N GLY A 12 24.80 35.93 14.50
CA GLY A 12 25.04 35.17 13.27
C GLY A 12 24.15 33.93 13.23
N HIS A 13 23.04 33.99 12.49
CA HIS A 13 22.23 32.80 12.19
C HIS A 13 22.99 31.90 11.20
N GLY A 14 23.72 30.93 11.74
CA GLY A 14 24.24 29.80 10.96
C GLY A 14 23.07 28.92 10.50
N VAL A 15 22.67 29.05 9.25
CA VAL A 15 21.75 28.11 8.58
C VAL A 15 22.46 26.75 8.48
N SER A 16 22.19 25.89 9.46
CA SER A 16 22.64 24.51 9.45
C SER A 16 21.95 23.77 8.31
N SER A 17 22.69 23.52 7.23
CA SER A 17 22.22 22.74 6.10
C SER A 17 22.03 21.29 6.58
N LYS A 18 20.77 20.88 6.80
CA LYS A 18 20.43 19.47 7.05
C LYS A 18 20.89 18.67 5.83
N SER A 19 21.94 17.86 5.99
CA SER A 19 22.34 16.90 4.96
C SER A 19 21.15 15.97 4.70
N ARG A 20 20.66 16.00 3.47
CA ARG A 20 19.56 15.14 3.02
C ARG A 20 20.12 13.71 3.02
N ALA A 21 19.76 12.92 4.05
CA ALA A 21 20.18 11.53 4.14
C ALA A 21 19.83 10.82 2.84
N ARG A 22 20.82 10.10 2.27
CA ARG A 22 20.62 9.30 1.06
C ARG A 22 19.46 8.34 1.34
N PRO A 23 18.43 8.26 0.47
CA PRO A 23 17.33 7.36 0.69
C PRO A 23 17.86 5.93 0.82
N PRO A 24 17.33 5.12 1.74
CA PRO A 24 17.71 3.73 1.86
C PRO A 24 17.45 3.02 0.52
N THR A 25 18.46 2.30 0.04
CA THR A 25 18.36 1.43 -1.12
C THR A 25 17.82 0.08 -0.66
N PHE A 26 16.77 -0.41 -1.32
CA PHE A 26 16.18 -1.71 -1.06
C PHE A 26 16.41 -2.59 -2.28
N ASP A 27 17.00 -3.77 -2.08
CA ASP A 27 17.17 -4.76 -3.13
C ASP A 27 15.88 -5.60 -3.27
N SER A 28 15.46 -5.86 -4.51
CA SER A 28 14.33 -6.76 -4.75
C SER A 28 14.79 -8.21 -4.60
N GLN A 29 14.28 -8.89 -3.56
CA GLN A 29 14.58 -10.31 -3.32
C GLN A 29 13.51 -11.25 -3.86
N PHE A 30 12.26 -10.78 -3.97
CA PHE A 30 11.09 -11.62 -4.27
C PHE A 30 10.49 -11.38 -5.65
N CYS A 31 10.85 -10.29 -6.33
CA CYS A 31 10.32 -9.95 -7.66
C CYS A 31 11.48 -9.82 -8.66
N PRO A 32 11.40 -10.41 -9.86
CA PRO A 32 12.35 -10.16 -10.93
C PRO A 32 12.39 -8.66 -11.27
N ALA A 33 13.56 -8.11 -11.57
CA ALA A 33 13.70 -6.69 -11.89
C ALA A 33 13.00 -6.27 -13.20
N GLU A 34 12.76 -7.23 -14.09
CA GLU A 34 12.31 -7.03 -15.47
C GLU A 34 10.82 -7.37 -15.67
N THR A 35 10.07 -7.71 -14.61
CA THR A 35 8.67 -8.17 -14.72
C THR A 35 7.80 -7.50 -13.68
N ASP A 36 6.58 -7.12 -14.08
CA ASP A 36 5.60 -6.60 -13.13
C ASP A 36 5.29 -7.65 -12.07
N PRO A 37 5.34 -7.31 -10.77
CA PRO A 37 5.14 -8.27 -9.69
C PRO A 37 3.73 -8.87 -9.67
N PHE A 38 2.74 -8.24 -10.32
CA PHE A 38 1.42 -8.85 -10.44
C PHE A 38 1.38 -9.94 -11.52
N ASP A 39 2.32 -9.94 -12.47
CA ASP A 39 2.39 -10.93 -13.55
C ASP A 39 3.21 -12.17 -13.16
N THR A 40 3.90 -12.14 -12.01
CA THR A 40 4.55 -13.32 -11.42
C THR A 40 3.58 -14.23 -10.67
N VAL A 41 2.31 -13.83 -10.55
CA VAL A 41 1.27 -14.54 -9.79
C VAL A 41 0.16 -14.96 -10.75
N GLU A 42 -0.30 -16.20 -10.64
CA GLU A 42 -1.46 -16.70 -11.37
C GLU A 42 -2.76 -16.17 -10.74
N TRP A 43 -3.66 -15.65 -11.57
CA TRP A 43 -4.90 -15.02 -11.13
C TRP A 43 -6.12 -15.79 -11.60
N GLU A 44 -7.00 -16.14 -10.67
CA GLU A 44 -8.23 -16.86 -10.94
C GLU A 44 -9.45 -16.04 -10.54
N SER A 45 -10.54 -16.19 -11.28
CA SER A 45 -11.84 -15.62 -10.93
C SER A 45 -12.59 -16.63 -10.08
N ARG A 46 -12.86 -16.29 -8.82
CA ARG A 46 -13.61 -17.14 -7.88
C ARG A 46 -14.84 -16.41 -7.33
N THR A 47 -15.86 -17.17 -6.99
CA THR A 47 -17.02 -16.65 -6.27
C THR A 47 -16.75 -16.72 -4.77
N ALA A 48 -16.76 -15.57 -4.12
CA ALA A 48 -16.61 -15.47 -2.68
C ALA A 48 -17.99 -15.45 -2.02
N SER A 49 -18.27 -16.42 -1.16
CA SER A 49 -19.54 -16.51 -0.43
C SER A 49 -19.29 -16.77 1.05
N ILE A 50 -19.87 -15.96 1.92
CA ILE A 50 -19.87 -16.18 3.36
C ILE A 50 -21.30 -16.48 3.80
N LYS A 51 -21.47 -17.64 4.44
CA LYS A 51 -22.74 -18.12 4.97
C LYS A 51 -22.71 -18.06 6.49
N ASP A 52 -23.86 -17.74 7.09
CA ASP A 52 -24.11 -17.81 8.52
C ASP A 52 -24.29 -19.27 8.99
N GLU A 53 -24.21 -19.50 10.30
CA GLU A 53 -24.43 -20.83 10.90
C GLU A 53 -25.84 -21.37 10.61
N ASN A 54 -26.82 -20.48 10.41
CA ASN A 54 -28.18 -20.83 10.01
C ASN A 54 -28.35 -21.07 8.49
N GLY A 55 -27.26 -21.04 7.72
CA GLY A 55 -27.25 -21.25 6.27
C GLY A 55 -27.65 -20.03 5.43
N GLY A 56 -27.93 -18.89 6.07
CA GLY A 56 -28.20 -17.62 5.38
C GLY A 56 -26.95 -17.08 4.68
N VAL A 57 -27.08 -16.60 3.45
CA VAL A 57 -25.97 -15.95 2.73
C VAL A 57 -25.80 -14.55 3.29
N LEU A 58 -24.74 -14.33 4.07
CA LEU A 58 -24.42 -13.03 4.65
C LEU A 58 -23.75 -12.12 3.62
N PHE A 59 -22.98 -12.72 2.72
CA PHE A 59 -22.23 -12.02 1.69
C PHE A 59 -22.00 -12.93 0.49
N GLU A 60 -22.24 -12.41 -0.70
CA GLU A 60 -21.88 -13.07 -1.95
C GLU A 60 -21.29 -12.04 -2.90
N GLN A 61 -20.16 -12.38 -3.51
CA GLN A 61 -19.62 -11.65 -4.63
C GLN A 61 -19.07 -12.62 -5.66
N THR A 62 -19.65 -12.56 -6.85
CA THR A 62 -19.21 -13.32 -8.02
C THR A 62 -18.02 -12.62 -8.68
N VAL A 63 -17.26 -13.39 -9.45
CA VAL A 63 -16.14 -12.90 -10.30
C VAL A 63 -15.03 -12.13 -9.58
N ALA A 64 -14.76 -12.43 -8.30
CA ALA A 64 -13.65 -11.84 -7.57
C ALA A 64 -12.32 -12.43 -8.06
N ARG A 65 -11.41 -11.58 -8.55
CA ARG A 65 -10.09 -12.00 -9.04
C ARG A 65 -9.10 -12.09 -7.88
N SER A 66 -8.69 -13.30 -7.51
CA SER A 66 -7.73 -13.61 -6.45
C SER A 66 -6.57 -14.47 -6.97
N PRO A 67 -5.44 -14.54 -6.23
CA PRO A 67 -4.36 -15.46 -6.56
C PRO A 67 -4.81 -16.92 -6.53
N GLY A 68 -4.36 -17.72 -7.51
CA GLY A 68 -4.68 -19.15 -7.58
C GLY A 68 -4.23 -19.93 -6.34
N ASP A 69 -3.10 -19.52 -5.76
CA ASP A 69 -2.50 -20.15 -4.57
C ASP A 69 -3.28 -19.94 -3.27
N TRP A 70 -4.29 -19.05 -3.27
CA TRP A 70 -5.06 -18.78 -2.05
C TRP A 70 -6.09 -19.88 -1.80
N SER A 71 -6.35 -20.16 -0.52
CA SER A 71 -7.48 -21.01 -0.16
C SER A 71 -8.81 -20.29 -0.45
N PRO A 72 -9.91 -21.05 -0.67
CA PRO A 72 -11.24 -20.47 -0.80
C PRO A 72 -11.64 -19.59 0.40
N LEU A 73 -11.26 -20.02 1.61
CA LEU A 73 -11.49 -19.26 2.84
C LEU A 73 -10.73 -17.93 2.84
N GLY A 74 -9.46 -17.92 2.43
CA GLY A 74 -8.66 -16.70 2.33
C GLY A 74 -9.28 -15.70 1.35
N THR A 75 -9.75 -16.19 0.20
CA THR A 75 -10.48 -15.37 -0.77
C THR A 75 -11.74 -14.77 -0.16
N ASN A 76 -12.55 -15.57 0.56
CA ASN A 76 -13.77 -15.10 1.22
C ASN A 76 -13.50 -13.98 2.23
N VAL A 77 -12.49 -14.13 3.08
CA VAL A 77 -12.13 -13.11 4.09
C VAL A 77 -11.67 -11.82 3.42
N VAL A 78 -10.81 -11.91 2.41
CA VAL A 78 -10.29 -10.71 1.73
C VAL A 78 -11.41 -9.95 1.01
N VAL A 79 -12.26 -10.65 0.26
CA VAL A 79 -13.34 -10.03 -0.51
C VAL A 79 -14.41 -9.43 0.39
N SER A 80 -14.74 -10.06 1.52
CA SER A 80 -15.77 -9.54 2.44
C SER A 80 -15.31 -8.38 3.33
N LYS A 81 -14.00 -8.26 3.60
CA LYS A 81 -13.47 -7.26 4.54
C LYS A 81 -12.71 -6.11 3.89
N TYR A 82 -12.03 -6.35 2.77
CA TYR A 82 -11.09 -5.38 2.20
C TYR A 82 -11.51 -4.81 0.85
N PHE A 83 -12.46 -5.43 0.14
CA PHE A 83 -12.98 -4.84 -1.08
C PHE A 83 -13.76 -3.59 -0.73
N TYR A 84 -13.40 -2.49 -1.39
CA TYR A 84 -14.10 -1.23 -1.23
C TYR A 84 -15.40 -1.22 -2.05
N GLY A 85 -16.40 -0.47 -1.57
CA GLY A 85 -17.71 -0.30 -2.21
C GLY A 85 -18.80 -1.21 -1.65
N GLU A 86 -20.05 -0.77 -1.82
CA GLU A 86 -21.23 -1.55 -1.44
C GLU A 86 -21.47 -2.71 -2.43
N PRO A 87 -22.06 -3.83 -1.98
CA PRO A 87 -22.47 -4.91 -2.88
C PRO A 87 -23.41 -4.39 -3.99
N ASN A 88 -23.14 -4.77 -5.25
CA ASN A 88 -23.92 -4.40 -6.45
C ASN A 88 -23.77 -2.95 -6.93
N THR A 89 -22.81 -2.16 -6.42
CA THR A 89 -22.48 -0.85 -7.00
C THR A 89 -21.33 -0.95 -8.00
N SER A 90 -21.27 -0.02 -8.95
CA SER A 90 -20.17 0.07 -9.92
C SER A 90 -18.83 0.45 -9.28
N GLU A 91 -18.87 1.04 -8.09
CA GLU A 91 -17.69 1.38 -7.29
C GLU A 91 -17.10 0.16 -6.56
N ARG A 92 -17.78 -0.98 -6.61
CA ARG A 92 -17.32 -2.20 -5.94
C ARG A 92 -16.07 -2.74 -6.60
N GLU A 93 -15.03 -2.93 -5.80
CA GLU A 93 -13.82 -3.59 -6.25
C GLU A 93 -14.10 -5.05 -6.62
N THR A 94 -13.41 -5.52 -7.66
CA THR A 94 -13.57 -6.88 -8.20
C THR A 94 -12.26 -7.65 -8.21
N SER A 95 -11.14 -7.00 -7.88
CA SER A 95 -9.83 -7.64 -7.88
C SER A 95 -9.01 -7.27 -6.65
N VAL A 96 -8.33 -8.27 -6.08
CA VAL A 96 -7.34 -8.06 -5.01
C VAL A 96 -6.20 -7.14 -5.47
N ARG A 97 -5.88 -7.07 -6.78
CA ARG A 97 -4.92 -6.10 -7.33
C ARG A 97 -5.29 -4.65 -6.95
N GLN A 98 -6.58 -4.31 -6.97
CA GLN A 98 -7.06 -2.96 -6.62
C GLN A 98 -6.80 -2.66 -5.14
N VAL A 99 -7.07 -3.63 -4.26
CA VAL A 99 -6.77 -3.54 -2.83
C VAL A 99 -5.28 -3.35 -2.58
N ILE A 100 -4.43 -4.19 -3.18
CA ILE A 100 -2.97 -4.12 -3.03
C ILE A 100 -2.46 -2.74 -3.48
N HIS A 101 -2.93 -2.27 -4.63
CA HIS A 101 -2.52 -1.00 -5.19
C HIS A 101 -2.94 0.19 -4.32
N ARG A 102 -4.13 0.16 -3.70
CA ARG A 102 -4.56 1.16 -2.72
C ARG A 102 -3.62 1.17 -1.51
N VAL A 103 -3.34 0.01 -0.93
CA VAL A 103 -2.43 -0.10 0.24
C VAL A 103 -1.02 0.37 -0.12
N ALA A 104 -0.48 -0.07 -1.26
CA ALA A 104 0.85 0.31 -1.74
C ALA A 104 0.99 1.83 -1.92
N ARG A 105 -0.04 2.51 -2.47
CA ARG A 105 -0.04 3.98 -2.65
C ARG A 105 -0.01 4.76 -1.34
N THR A 106 -0.50 4.20 -0.23
CA THR A 106 -0.44 4.89 1.06
C THR A 106 0.95 4.89 1.68
N MET A 107 1.86 4.02 1.20
CA MET A 107 3.24 4.03 1.65
C MET A 107 3.99 5.20 0.98
N PRO A 108 4.49 6.19 1.75
CA PRO A 108 5.23 7.30 1.18
C PRO A 108 6.50 6.76 0.53
N THR A 109 6.62 6.93 -0.78
CA THR A 109 7.79 6.54 -1.57
C THR A 109 8.97 7.45 -1.24
N GLY A 110 9.61 7.20 -0.09
CA GLY A 110 10.87 7.84 0.32
C GLY A 110 12.10 7.20 -0.32
N ALA A 111 11.93 6.15 -1.12
CA ALA A 111 13.02 5.50 -1.84
C ALA A 111 13.00 5.92 -3.31
N SER A 112 14.07 6.55 -3.76
CA SER A 112 14.42 6.64 -5.18
C SER A 112 14.63 5.24 -5.73
N GLY A 113 13.53 4.58 -6.05
CA GLY A 113 13.46 3.24 -6.59
C GLY A 113 12.17 3.14 -7.38
N ARG A 114 12.06 4.02 -8.38
CA ARG A 114 11.32 3.82 -9.63
C ARG A 114 10.21 2.76 -9.53
N LEU A 115 9.13 3.08 -8.83
CA LEU A 115 7.81 2.47 -9.08
C LEU A 115 7.29 3.06 -10.39
N LEU A 116 7.95 2.69 -11.49
CA LEU A 116 7.54 2.90 -12.86
C LEU A 116 7.83 1.58 -13.57
N CYS A 117 6.94 0.61 -13.35
CA CYS A 117 6.63 -0.34 -14.40
C CYS A 117 5.75 0.44 -15.38
N GLN A 118 6.38 0.94 -16.46
CA GLN A 118 5.72 1.28 -17.71
C GLN A 118 6.11 0.21 -18.72
#